data_AF-A0A973CPM2-F1
#
_entry.id   AF-A0A973CPM2-F1
#
_cell.length_a   1.000
_cell.length_b   1.000
_cell.length_c   1.000
_cell.angle_alpha   90.00
_cell.angle_beta   90.00
_cell.angle_gamma   90.00
#
_symmetry.space_group_name_H-M   'P 1'
#
loop_
_entity.id
_entity.type
_entity.pdbx_description
1 polymer ?
#
loop_
_entity_poly.entity_id
_entity_poly.type
_entity_poly.pdbx_seq_one_letter_code
_entity_poly.pdbx_strand_id
1 'polypeptide(L)'
;EQFGGENTILGYECDGCHFEIKDGRPVPTCDDGTPENFQILAQGPAKWSGMEQDVFVEAGFQEDGGSACLGIYERNGTVLTVGSTDWAHGLGNDPIVDRITLNIIERLK
;
A
#
# COMPACT_ATOMS: atom_id res chain seq x y z
N GLU A 1 14.67 -1.03 8.19
CA GLU A 1 14.29 0.38 7.97
C GLU A 1 12.95 0.43 7.27
N GLN A 2 12.12 1.41 7.61
CA GLN A 2 10.88 1.75 6.91
C GLN A 2 11.14 3.09 6.19
N PHE A 3 10.78 3.21 4.92
CA PHE A 3 10.95 4.45 4.16
C PHE A 3 9.67 5.29 4.21
N GLY A 4 9.77 6.60 3.95
CA GLY A 4 8.63 7.51 3.85
C GLY A 4 7.87 7.81 5.15
N GLY A 5 8.18 7.13 6.26
CA GLY A 5 7.51 7.35 7.55
C GLY A 5 7.63 8.79 8.06
N GLU A 6 8.82 9.39 7.98
CA GLU A 6 9.07 10.79 8.37
C GLU A 6 8.31 11.80 7.49
N ASN A 7 7.91 11.39 6.28
CA ASN A 7 7.20 12.22 5.32
C ASN A 7 5.71 11.85 5.23
N THR A 8 5.22 11.02 6.16
CA THR A 8 3.80 10.63 6.26
C THR A 8 3.22 10.17 4.92
N ILE A 9 3.92 9.27 4.21
CA ILE A 9 3.47 8.80 2.88
C ILE A 9 2.31 7.81 2.94
N LEU A 10 2.00 7.32 4.15
CA LEU A 10 0.80 6.55 4.48
C LEU A 10 0.02 7.37 5.49
N GLY A 11 -1.14 7.87 5.08
CA GLY A 11 -1.96 8.76 5.89
C GLY A 11 -3.43 8.39 5.87
N TYR A 12 -4.28 9.40 5.69
CA TYR A 12 -5.72 9.32 5.96
C TYR A 12 -6.45 8.22 5.15
N GLU A 13 -6.08 8.01 3.89
CA GLU A 13 -6.68 6.97 3.04
C GLU A 13 -5.60 6.02 2.51
N CYS A 14 -5.88 4.72 2.65
CA CYS A 14 -4.99 3.64 2.25
C CYS A 14 -5.80 2.51 1.59
N ASP A 15 -5.28 2.00 0.47
CA ASP A 15 -5.81 0.83 -0.22
C ASP A 15 -4.90 -0.38 0.02
N GLY A 16 -5.53 -1.53 0.30
CA GLY A 16 -4.84 -2.80 0.50
C GLY A 16 -5.21 -3.84 -0.56
N CYS A 17 -4.62 -5.02 -0.40
CA CYS A 17 -5.15 -6.25 -0.99
C CYS A 17 -5.20 -7.29 0.13
N HIS A 18 -6.16 -8.20 0.08
CA HIS A 18 -6.19 -9.35 0.97
C HIS A 18 -5.08 -10.32 0.55
N PHE A 19 -4.28 -10.76 1.53
CA PHE A 19 -3.09 -11.58 1.28
C PHE A 19 -2.87 -12.60 2.39
N GLU A 20 -2.11 -13.64 2.04
CA GLU A 20 -1.56 -14.61 2.98
C GLU A 20 -0.03 -14.58 2.93
N ILE A 21 0.63 -14.93 4.03
CA ILE A 21 2.08 -15.14 4.03
C ILE A 21 2.39 -16.56 3.56
N LYS A 22 3.02 -16.69 2.40
CA LYS A 22 3.52 -17.94 1.83
C LYS A 22 5.03 -17.84 1.67
N ASP A 23 5.76 -18.78 2.28
CA ASP A 23 7.23 -18.80 2.27
C ASP A 23 7.88 -17.47 2.69
N GLY A 24 7.28 -16.81 3.69
CA GLY A 24 7.75 -15.52 4.22
C GLY A 24 7.47 -14.32 3.32
N ARG A 25 6.63 -14.46 2.29
CA ARG A 25 6.24 -13.39 1.38
C ARG A 25 4.73 -13.20 1.36
N PRO A 26 4.22 -11.96 1.27
CA PRO A 26 2.81 -11.72 1.06
C PRO A 26 2.41 -12.14 -0.36
N VAL A 27 1.32 -12.91 -0.46
CA VAL A 27 0.74 -13.37 -1.73
C VAL A 27 -0.75 -13.05 -1.72
N PRO A 28 -1.29 -12.34 -2.73
CA PRO A 28 -2.72 -12.04 -2.79
C PRO A 28 -3.58 -13.30 -2.71
N THR A 29 -4.67 -13.24 -1.94
CA THR A 29 -5.71 -14.28 -1.88
C THR A 29 -6.60 -14.25 -3.12
N CYS A 30 -6.74 -13.07 -3.75
CA CYS A 30 -7.60 -12.78 -4.90
C CYS A 30 -9.11 -12.85 -4.62
N ASP A 31 -9.54 -13.06 -3.37
CA ASP A 31 -10.94 -13.15 -2.97
C ASP A 31 -11.64 -11.79 -2.83
N ASP A 32 -10.85 -10.71 -2.74
CA ASP A 32 -11.29 -9.31 -2.74
C ASP A 32 -11.35 -8.70 -4.16
N GLY A 33 -11.08 -9.50 -5.20
CA GLY A 33 -11.02 -9.06 -6.59
C GLY A 33 -9.64 -8.60 -7.06
N THR A 34 -8.61 -8.67 -6.20
CA THR A 34 -7.21 -8.47 -6.62
C THR A 34 -6.83 -9.50 -7.71
N PRO A 35 -6.22 -9.08 -8.84
CA PRO A 35 -5.87 -10.01 -9.92
C PRO A 35 -4.86 -11.09 -9.51
N GLU A 36 -4.97 -12.29 -10.08
CA GLU A 36 -4.10 -13.45 -9.78
C GLU A 36 -2.60 -13.20 -10.01
N ASN A 37 -2.26 -12.32 -10.95
CA ASN A 37 -0.90 -11.94 -11.27
C ASN A 37 -0.49 -10.57 -10.70
N PHE A 38 -1.21 -10.09 -9.70
CA PHE A 38 -0.79 -8.94 -8.89
C PHE A 38 0.38 -9.35 -7.99
N GLN A 39 1.45 -8.54 -7.99
CA GLN A 39 2.61 -8.74 -7.13
C GLN A 39 2.66 -7.64 -6.07
N ILE A 40 2.67 -8.05 -4.80
CA ILE A 40 2.90 -7.17 -3.65
C ILE A 40 4.40 -6.87 -3.56
N LEU A 41 4.76 -5.59 -3.63
CA LEU A 41 6.16 -5.11 -3.62
C LEU A 41 6.55 -4.56 -2.24
N ALA A 42 5.64 -3.86 -1.58
CA ALA A 42 5.81 -3.37 -0.22
C ALA A 42 4.46 -3.26 0.48
N GLN A 43 4.52 -3.24 1.80
CA GLN A 43 3.36 -3.08 2.67
C GLN A 43 3.68 -2.04 3.74
N GLY A 44 2.65 -1.36 4.21
CA GLY A 44 2.74 -0.56 5.42
C GLY A 44 1.47 -0.67 6.27
N PRO A 45 1.58 -0.40 7.58
CA PRO A 45 0.44 -0.48 8.49
C PRO A 45 -0.54 0.66 8.19
N ALA A 46 -1.78 0.31 7.82
CA ALA A 46 -2.88 1.26 7.64
C ALA A 46 -3.77 1.21 8.89
N LYS A 47 -3.32 1.91 9.93
CA LYS A 47 -3.96 1.91 11.25
C LYS A 47 -4.88 3.10 11.43
N TRP A 48 -5.96 2.85 12.13
CA TRP A 48 -6.94 3.86 12.48
C TRP A 48 -6.49 4.54 13.76
N SER A 49 -6.89 5.80 13.95
CA SER A 49 -6.54 6.53 15.15
C SER A 49 -7.60 7.56 15.51
N GLY A 50 -7.60 7.99 16.77
CA GLY A 50 -8.55 8.98 17.25
C GLY A 50 -10.00 8.51 17.15
N MET A 51 -10.91 9.40 16.74
CA MET A 51 -12.36 9.11 16.70
C MET A 51 -12.74 7.98 15.73
N GLU A 52 -11.97 7.78 14.66
CA GLU A 52 -12.24 6.71 13.70
C GLU A 52 -12.03 5.33 14.34
N GLN A 53 -11.02 5.21 15.20
CA GLN A 53 -10.73 3.96 15.89
C GLN A 53 -11.93 3.48 16.71
N ASP A 54 -12.52 4.36 17.53
CA ASP A 54 -13.69 4.01 18.35
C ASP A 54 -14.88 3.58 17.48
N VAL A 55 -15.19 4.36 16.43
CA VAL A 55 -16.32 4.09 15.52
C VAL A 55 -16.20 2.72 14.87
N PHE A 56 -15.02 2.38 14.37
CA PHE A 56 -14.88 1.14 13.65
C PHE A 56 -14.68 -0.07 14.56
N VAL A 57 -14.09 0.10 15.75
CA VAL A 57 -14.06 -0.96 16.77
C VAL A 57 -15.47 -1.30 17.23
N GLU A 58 -16.32 -0.27 17.45
CA GLU A 58 -17.75 -0.47 17.73
C GLU A 58 -18.49 -1.18 16.58
N ALA A 59 -18.08 -0.93 15.33
CA ALA A 59 -18.60 -1.61 14.14
C ALA A 59 -18.04 -3.04 13.95
N GLY A 60 -17.15 -3.52 14.83
CA GLY A 60 -16.64 -4.89 14.84
C GLY A 60 -15.42 -5.15 13.96
N PHE A 61 -14.74 -4.10 13.50
CA PHE A 61 -13.47 -4.24 12.78
C PHE A 61 -12.29 -4.45 13.74
N GLN A 62 -11.21 -5.05 13.24
CA GLN A 62 -10.03 -5.34 14.06
C GLN A 62 -9.24 -4.05 14.38
N GLU A 63 -8.73 -3.98 15.62
CA GLU A 63 -8.00 -2.79 16.12
C GLU A 63 -6.64 -2.58 15.44
N ASP A 64 -6.05 -3.62 14.86
CA ASP A 64 -4.75 -3.56 14.19
C ASP A 64 -4.82 -2.93 12.79
N GLY A 65 -6.03 -2.66 12.30
CA GLY A 65 -6.29 -1.97 11.03
C GLY A 65 -6.03 -2.85 9.81
N GLY A 66 -5.70 -2.20 8.70
CA GLY A 66 -5.36 -2.86 7.44
C GLY A 66 -3.88 -2.76 7.08
N SER A 67 -3.54 -3.20 5.88
CA SER A 67 -2.22 -2.96 5.28
C SER A 67 -2.34 -2.24 3.96
N ALA A 68 -1.76 -1.04 3.89
CA ALA A 68 -1.57 -0.33 2.62
C ALA A 68 -0.62 -1.14 1.73
N CYS A 69 -0.96 -1.27 0.46
CA CYS A 69 -0.24 -2.14 -0.47
C CYS A 69 0.35 -1.36 -1.65
N LEU A 70 1.69 -1.41 -1.77
CA LEU A 70 2.37 -1.09 -3.03
C LEU A 70 2.42 -2.37 -3.86
N GLY A 71 1.81 -2.36 -5.03
CA GLY A 71 1.82 -3.53 -5.90
C GLY A 71 1.64 -3.22 -7.38
N ILE A 72 1.96 -4.23 -8.18
CA ILE A 72 2.02 -4.13 -9.64
C ILE A 72 1.25 -5.28 -10.28
N TYR A 73 0.58 -4.99 -11.40
CA TYR A 73 -0.17 -5.94 -12.20
C TYR A 73 0.10 -5.70 -13.68
N GLU A 74 0.12 -6.79 -14.47
CA GLU A 74 0.40 -6.73 -15.91
C GLU A 74 -0.62 -7.51 -16.74
N ARG A 75 -1.25 -6.86 -17.72
CA ARG A 75 -2.08 -7.52 -18.75
C ARG A 75 -2.14 -6.68 -20.01
N ASN A 76 -1.21 -6.91 -20.94
CA ASN A 76 -1.00 -6.08 -22.15
C ASN A 76 -0.71 -4.60 -21.85
N GLY A 77 -0.40 -4.29 -20.60
CA GLY A 77 -0.12 -2.99 -20.03
C GLY A 77 0.19 -3.20 -18.55
N THR A 78 0.82 -2.22 -17.92
CA THR A 78 1.27 -2.31 -16.53
C THR A 78 0.51 -1.29 -15.69
N VAL A 79 -0.04 -1.74 -14.57
CA VAL A 79 -0.67 -0.89 -13.56
C VAL A 79 0.11 -1.04 -12.27
N LEU A 80 0.45 0.07 -11.62
CA LEU A 80 1.01 0.09 -10.29
C LEU A 80 0.16 0.97 -9.38
N THR A 81 -0.08 0.49 -8.16
CA THR A 81 -0.70 1.26 -7.09
C THR A 81 0.28 1.37 -5.92
N VAL A 82 0.33 2.55 -5.29
CA VAL A 82 1.11 2.82 -4.08
C VAL A 82 0.27 2.65 -2.81
N GLY A 83 -1.04 2.46 -2.95
CA GLY A 83 -1.94 2.16 -1.84
C GLY A 83 -2.12 3.27 -0.82
N SER A 84 -1.84 4.54 -1.17
CA SER A 84 -2.12 5.69 -0.32
C SER A 84 -2.26 7.00 -1.09
N THR A 85 -3.16 7.86 -0.60
CA THR A 85 -3.35 9.23 -1.09
C THR A 85 -2.12 10.11 -0.82
N ASP A 86 -1.40 9.85 0.27
CA ASP A 86 -0.35 10.73 0.78
C ASP A 86 1.05 10.41 0.24
N TRP A 87 1.17 9.46 -0.69
CA TRP A 87 2.44 9.10 -1.33
C TRP A 87 3.21 10.32 -1.85
N ALA A 88 2.49 11.31 -2.37
CA ALA A 88 3.06 12.54 -2.92
C ALA A 88 3.84 13.37 -1.89
N HIS A 89 3.57 13.23 -0.58
CA HIS A 89 4.33 13.93 0.45
C HIS A 89 5.81 13.53 0.48
N GLY A 90 6.14 12.31 0.04
CA GLY A 90 7.52 11.86 -0.08
C GLY A 90 8.25 12.40 -1.31
N LEU A 91 7.55 12.95 -2.31
CA LEU A 91 8.19 13.43 -3.53
C LEU A 91 9.01 14.70 -3.26
N GLY A 92 10.31 14.63 -3.55
CA GLY A 92 11.30 15.66 -3.24
C GLY A 92 11.78 15.68 -1.78
N ASN A 93 11.19 14.85 -0.91
CA ASN A 93 11.50 14.81 0.53
C ASN A 93 12.06 13.45 0.98
N ASP A 94 11.76 12.37 0.24
CA ASP A 94 12.25 11.01 0.50
C ASP A 94 12.93 10.44 -0.77
N PRO A 95 14.26 10.21 -0.74
CA PRO A 95 15.00 9.70 -1.90
C PRO A 95 14.54 8.32 -2.39
N ILE A 96 13.97 7.48 -1.52
CA ILE A 96 13.45 6.15 -1.88
C ILE A 96 12.12 6.30 -2.62
N VAL A 97 11.23 7.15 -2.11
CA VAL A 97 9.94 7.47 -2.76
C VAL A 97 10.17 8.10 -4.14
N ASP A 98 11.11 9.05 -4.23
CA ASP A 98 11.52 9.66 -5.50
C ASP A 98 12.03 8.61 -6.48
N ARG A 99 12.90 7.70 -6.02
CA ARG A 99 13.47 6.66 -6.86
C ARG A 99 12.40 5.68 -7.35
N ILE A 100 11.49 5.24 -6.49
CA ILE A 100 10.39 4.34 -6.87
C ILE A 100 9.54 5.03 -7.94
N THR A 101 9.12 6.27 -7.70
CA THR A 101 8.24 7.02 -8.60
C THR A 101 8.92 7.27 -9.95
N LEU A 102 10.18 7.69 -9.96
CA LEU A 102 10.93 7.93 -11.19
C LEU A 102 11.14 6.63 -11.99
N ASN A 103 11.48 5.52 -11.33
CA ASN A 103 11.64 4.22 -11.98
C ASN A 103 10.36 3.76 -12.71
N ILE A 104 9.19 4.09 -12.15
CA ILE A 104 7.90 3.75 -12.75
C ILE A 104 7.65 4.62 -13.98
N ILE A 105 7.80 5.94 -13.82
CA ILE A 105 7.61 6.91 -14.90
C ILE A 105 8.56 6.61 -16.07
N GLU A 106 9.82 6.30 -15.82
CA GLU A 106 10.81 6.00 -16.85
C GLU A 106 10.52 4.68 -17.60
N ARG A 107 9.89 3.71 -16.94
CA ARG A 107 9.55 2.42 -17.55
C ARG A 107 8.25 2.45 -18.35
N LEU A 108 7.31 3.31 -17.96
CA LEU A 108 5.94 3.34 -18.52
C LEU A 108 5.69 4.50 -19.49
N LYS A 109 6.71 5.36 -19.71
CA LYS A 109 6.73 6.35 -20.80
C LYS A 109 6.93 5.67 -22.15
#